data_AF-A0A847E248-F1
#
_entry.id   AF-A0A847E248-F1
#
_cell.length_a   1.000
_cell.length_b   1.000
_cell.length_c   1.000
_cell.angle_alpha   90.00
_cell.angle_beta   90.00
_cell.angle_gamma   90.00
#
_symmetry.space_group_name_H-M   'P 1'
#
loop_
_entity.id
_entity.type
_entity.pdbx_description
1 polymer ?
#
loop_
_entity_poly.entity_id
_entity_poly.type
_entity_poly.pdbx_seq_one_letter_code
_entity_poly.pdbx_strand_id
1 'polypeptide(L)'
;MTVVSMNYLLEAGVHFGHQTKRWNPKMKEYIFTARDDIYIIDLQKTLKKIEEAYDVISEIAKQEGTFLFVGTKKQAQEAAKEEAVRSNMYYVVERWLGGTLTNFKTIRKRINRLTQIEDMEKDGVFELLPKKEVIQIRKEYEKLEKNLGGIREMKKLPNAMIIVDPKKETSAIREARKLKIPVFGIVDTNCDPDDVDYVIPANDDAIRSVKLILSVLNNAICEAYGKEMIDYISEEDKNREIAKEKRKQEKTLVKEEKPEETKEVVVEEPKKAIAKKVEEPKEAKVEKVKETAKPKKAKVEKVEETAKPKKAKKEDLSTLTVTELKAKAKELGVAGYSKMKKEDLLKVLK
;
A
#
# COMPACT_ATOMS: atom_id res chain seq x y z
N MET A 1 16.70 0.97 -9.89
CA MET A 1 17.04 -0.18 -9.01
C MET A 1 15.76 -0.95 -8.79
N THR A 2 15.75 -2.28 -8.84
CA THR A 2 14.48 -3.02 -8.66
C THR A 2 14.11 -3.01 -7.19
N VAL A 3 13.09 -2.24 -6.82
CA VAL A 3 12.69 -2.11 -5.41
C VAL A 3 11.74 -3.22 -4.98
N VAL A 4 10.92 -3.75 -5.91
CA VAL A 4 9.89 -4.76 -5.63
C VAL A 4 9.79 -5.76 -6.77
N SER A 5 9.63 -7.04 -6.46
CA SER A 5 9.26 -8.02 -7.48
C SER A 5 7.80 -7.85 -7.93
N MET A 6 7.57 -8.02 -9.23
CA MET A 6 6.24 -8.09 -9.83
C MET A 6 5.35 -9.14 -9.16
N ASN A 7 5.93 -10.26 -8.71
CA ASN A 7 5.19 -11.35 -8.09
C ASN A 7 4.55 -10.90 -6.77
N TYR A 8 5.26 -10.12 -5.95
CA TYR A 8 4.72 -9.57 -4.70
C TYR A 8 3.58 -8.58 -4.96
N LEU A 9 3.71 -7.72 -5.99
CA LEU A 9 2.63 -6.80 -6.37
C LEU A 9 1.37 -7.55 -6.82
N LEU A 10 1.56 -8.67 -7.54
CA LEU A 10 0.46 -9.50 -8.01
C LEU A 10 -0.22 -10.25 -6.86
N GLU A 11 0.55 -10.86 -5.96
CA GLU A 11 0.04 -11.60 -4.79
C GLU A 11 -0.67 -10.70 -3.78
N ALA A 12 -0.16 -9.48 -3.57
CA ALA A 12 -0.78 -8.49 -2.70
C ALA A 12 -2.06 -7.86 -3.28
N GLY A 13 -2.35 -8.10 -4.57
CA GLY A 13 -3.54 -7.59 -5.25
C GLY A 13 -3.47 -6.10 -5.60
N VAL A 14 -2.27 -5.58 -5.88
CA VAL A 14 -2.03 -4.17 -6.23
C VAL A 14 -2.68 -3.78 -7.56
N HIS A 15 -2.83 -4.73 -8.47
CA HIS A 15 -3.34 -4.54 -9.82
C HIS A 15 -4.87 -4.37 -9.91
N PHE A 16 -5.61 -4.66 -8.84
CA PHE A 16 -7.06 -4.50 -8.85
C PHE A 16 -7.44 -3.04 -8.66
N GLY A 17 -8.22 -2.48 -9.58
CA GLY A 17 -8.82 -1.17 -9.41
C GLY A 17 -10.28 -1.24 -8.97
N HIS A 18 -10.99 -0.13 -9.16
CA HIS A 18 -12.42 -0.02 -8.93
C HIS A 18 -13.27 -0.51 -10.12
N GLN A 19 -14.58 -0.54 -9.90
CA GLN A 19 -15.58 -0.83 -10.93
C GLN A 19 -15.50 0.14 -12.11
N THR A 20 -15.80 -0.34 -13.32
CA THR A 20 -15.77 0.44 -14.57
C THR A 20 -16.60 1.72 -14.55
N LYS A 21 -17.64 1.79 -13.71
CA LYS A 21 -18.51 2.98 -13.56
C LYS A 21 -17.89 4.11 -12.72
N ARG A 22 -16.89 3.81 -11.89
CA ARG A 22 -16.34 4.75 -10.88
C ARG A 22 -14.98 5.33 -11.26
N TRP A 23 -14.51 5.08 -12.49
CA TRP A 23 -13.17 5.48 -12.92
C TRP A 23 -13.07 6.95 -13.34
N ASN A 24 -11.86 7.48 -13.26
CA ASN A 24 -11.47 8.78 -13.78
C ASN A 24 -10.83 8.62 -15.17
N PRO A 25 -11.32 9.31 -16.23
CA PRO A 25 -10.75 9.24 -17.57
C PRO A 25 -9.24 9.53 -17.66
N LYS A 26 -8.69 10.35 -16.77
CA LYS A 26 -7.25 10.64 -16.75
C LYS A 26 -6.40 9.43 -16.34
N MET A 27 -6.96 8.51 -15.56
CA MET A 27 -6.29 7.26 -15.18
C MET A 27 -6.19 6.26 -16.34
N LYS A 28 -6.74 6.57 -17.53
CA LYS A 28 -6.67 5.70 -18.71
C LYS A 28 -5.24 5.26 -19.04
N GLU A 29 -4.25 6.13 -18.81
CA GLU A 29 -2.86 5.81 -19.08
C GLU A 29 -2.29 4.74 -18.15
N TYR A 30 -2.85 4.53 -16.96
CA TYR A 30 -2.38 3.54 -15.99
C TYR A 30 -3.22 2.25 -15.99
N ILE A 31 -4.37 2.26 -16.66
CA ILE A 31 -5.26 1.11 -16.78
C ILE A 31 -4.80 0.22 -17.93
N PHE A 32 -4.67 -1.08 -17.67
CA PHE A 32 -4.31 -2.09 -18.67
C PHE A 32 -5.54 -2.61 -19.43
N THR A 33 -6.52 -3.15 -18.69
CA THR A 33 -7.75 -3.73 -19.26
C THR A 33 -8.87 -3.74 -18.23
N ALA A 34 -10.07 -4.13 -18.63
CA ALA A 34 -11.19 -4.40 -17.72
C ALA A 34 -11.58 -5.87 -17.78
N ARG A 35 -11.81 -6.49 -16.62
CA ARG A 35 -12.30 -7.87 -16.50
C ARG A 35 -13.32 -7.94 -15.38
N ASP A 36 -14.44 -8.62 -15.61
CA ASP A 36 -15.50 -8.79 -14.60
C ASP A 36 -15.97 -7.44 -13.99
N ASP A 37 -16.13 -6.43 -14.84
CA ASP A 37 -16.48 -5.04 -14.48
C ASP A 37 -15.49 -4.30 -13.56
N ILE A 38 -14.28 -4.84 -13.37
CA ILE A 38 -13.20 -4.22 -12.60
C ILE A 38 -12.06 -3.82 -13.55
N TYR A 39 -11.54 -2.60 -13.38
CA TYR A 39 -10.34 -2.20 -14.09
C TYR A 39 -9.10 -2.84 -13.47
N ILE A 40 -8.19 -3.28 -14.33
CA ILE A 40 -6.88 -3.83 -13.96
C ILE A 40 -5.84 -2.77 -14.27
N ILE A 41 -5.06 -2.41 -13.26
CA ILE A 41 -3.97 -1.45 -13.33
C ILE A 41 -2.73 -2.13 -13.95
N ASP A 42 -2.02 -1.41 -14.80
CA ASP A 42 -0.78 -1.87 -15.42
C ASP A 42 0.39 -1.83 -14.42
N LEU A 43 0.73 -3.00 -13.89
CA LEU A 43 1.81 -3.15 -12.92
C LEU A 43 3.19 -2.79 -13.48
N GLN A 44 3.43 -2.83 -14.79
CA GLN A 44 4.71 -2.37 -15.34
C GLN A 44 4.87 -0.86 -15.18
N LYS A 45 3.76 -0.11 -15.30
CA LYS A 45 3.74 1.33 -15.05
C LYS A 45 3.85 1.61 -13.56
N THR A 46 3.17 0.82 -12.73
CA THR A 46 3.30 0.88 -11.27
C THR A 46 4.76 0.70 -10.84
N LEU A 47 5.47 -0.30 -11.34
CA LEU A 47 6.89 -0.53 -11.01
C LEU A 47 7.77 0.68 -11.35
N LYS A 48 7.66 1.22 -12.57
CA LYS A 48 8.41 2.42 -12.96
C LYS A 48 8.12 3.61 -12.07
N LYS A 49 6.85 3.82 -11.71
CA LYS A 49 6.43 4.92 -10.85
C LYS A 49 6.87 4.75 -9.40
N ILE A 50 6.93 3.52 -8.90
CA ILE A 50 7.51 3.21 -7.59
C ILE A 50 9.01 3.51 -7.60
N GLU A 51 9.74 3.13 -8.66
CA GLU A 51 11.17 3.44 -8.79
C GLU A 51 11.43 4.95 -8.81
N GLU A 52 10.68 5.71 -9.62
CA GLU A 52 10.74 7.18 -9.66
C GLU A 52 10.47 7.81 -8.28
N ALA A 53 9.45 7.31 -7.56
CA ALA A 53 9.13 7.78 -6.21
C ALA A 53 10.22 7.41 -5.19
N TYR A 54 10.76 6.20 -5.27
CA TYR A 54 11.79 5.68 -4.37
C TYR A 54 13.06 6.52 -4.43
N ASP A 55 13.50 6.87 -5.65
CA ASP A 55 14.71 7.68 -5.86
C ASP A 55 14.56 9.06 -5.20
N VAL A 56 13.42 9.74 -5.41
CA VAL A 56 13.17 11.07 -4.82
C VAL A 56 13.02 10.99 -3.30
N ILE A 57 12.36 9.97 -2.77
CA ILE A 57 12.26 9.75 -1.31
C ILE A 57 13.65 9.52 -0.71
N SER A 58 14.49 8.72 -1.38
CA SER A 58 15.88 8.48 -0.95
C SER A 58 16.69 9.78 -0.93
N GLU A 59 16.55 10.64 -1.94
CA GLU A 59 17.21 11.96 -1.99
C GLU A 59 16.77 12.87 -0.83
N ILE A 60 15.46 12.97 -0.57
CA ILE A 60 14.92 13.77 0.54
C ILE A 60 15.38 13.22 1.89
N ALA A 61 15.41 11.89 2.04
CA ALA A 61 15.84 11.24 3.28
C ALA A 61 17.34 11.43 3.55
N LYS A 62 18.19 11.40 2.51
CA LYS A 62 19.63 11.72 2.61
C LYS A 62 19.89 13.15 3.06
N GLN A 63 18.96 14.07 2.79
CA GLN A 63 18.99 15.46 3.28
C GLN A 63 18.40 15.62 4.69
N GLU A 64 18.21 14.53 5.42
CA GLU A 64 17.56 14.49 6.74
C GLU A 64 16.12 15.04 6.73
N GLY A 65 15.43 14.92 5.59
CA GLY A 65 14.06 15.36 5.41
C GLY A 65 13.07 14.52 6.23
N THR A 66 12.02 15.17 6.72
CA THR A 66 10.94 14.51 7.48
C THR A 66 9.76 14.14 6.58
N PHE A 67 9.16 12.98 6.83
CA PHE A 67 8.05 12.45 6.05
C PHE A 67 6.77 12.37 6.90
N LEU A 68 5.64 12.61 6.25
CA LEU A 68 4.31 12.47 6.86
C LEU A 68 3.46 11.46 6.08
N PHE A 69 3.13 10.35 6.74
CA PHE A 69 2.24 9.32 6.21
C PHE A 69 0.79 9.68 6.50
N VAL A 70 -0.06 9.76 5.48
CA VAL A 70 -1.47 10.11 5.62
C VAL A 70 -2.34 9.02 5.01
N GLY A 71 -3.25 8.48 5.82
CA GLY A 71 -4.23 7.50 5.34
C GLY A 71 -5.37 7.34 6.33
N THR A 72 -6.49 8.05 6.11
CA THR A 72 -7.69 7.93 6.98
C THR A 72 -8.61 6.77 6.58
N LYS A 73 -8.28 6.08 5.49
CA LYS A 73 -9.00 4.89 5.04
C LYS A 73 -8.70 3.74 5.99
N LYS A 74 -9.73 2.99 6.43
CA LYS A 74 -9.61 1.89 7.41
C LYS A 74 -8.52 0.90 7.04
N GLN A 75 -8.39 0.60 5.75
CA GLN A 75 -7.41 -0.34 5.21
C GLN A 75 -5.96 0.19 5.23
N ALA A 76 -5.80 1.51 5.34
CA ALA A 76 -4.51 2.20 5.37
C ALA A 76 -4.06 2.58 6.78
N GLN A 77 -4.96 2.66 7.76
CA GLN A 77 -4.65 3.21 9.09
C GLN A 77 -3.52 2.45 9.80
N GLU A 78 -3.65 1.13 9.87
CA GLU A 78 -2.66 0.27 10.55
C GLU A 78 -1.32 0.28 9.80
N ALA A 79 -1.36 0.08 8.48
CA ALA A 79 -0.16 0.08 7.64
C ALA A 79 0.61 1.41 7.72
N ALA A 80 -0.08 2.56 7.59
CA ALA A 80 0.58 3.86 7.67
C ALA A 80 1.17 4.14 9.05
N LYS A 81 0.51 3.70 10.13
CA LYS A 81 1.02 3.83 11.50
C LYS A 81 2.25 2.95 11.73
N GLU A 82 2.18 1.67 11.36
CA GLU A 82 3.30 0.72 11.52
C GLU A 82 4.54 1.20 10.77
N GLU A 83 4.38 1.61 9.51
CA GLU A 83 5.50 2.06 8.68
C GLU A 83 6.10 3.37 9.16
N ALA A 84 5.28 4.34 9.54
CA ALA A 84 5.77 5.59 10.11
C ALA A 84 6.55 5.36 11.43
N VAL A 85 6.06 4.48 12.31
CA VAL A 85 6.76 4.13 13.55
C VAL A 85 8.09 3.41 13.23
N ARG A 86 8.11 2.50 12.25
CA ARG A 86 9.33 1.81 11.81
C ARG A 86 10.42 2.80 11.37
N SER A 87 10.06 3.84 10.62
CA SER A 87 11.01 4.87 10.18
C SER A 87 11.15 6.05 11.14
N ASN A 88 10.50 6.05 12.30
CA ASN A 88 10.41 7.20 13.23
C ASN A 88 9.98 8.50 12.53
N MET A 89 9.04 8.37 11.60
CA MET A 89 8.42 9.45 10.86
C MET A 89 7.00 9.70 11.39
N TYR A 90 6.37 10.74 10.89
CA TYR A 90 5.07 11.19 11.38
C TYR A 90 3.92 10.51 10.63
N TYR A 91 2.76 10.40 11.27
CA TYR A 91 1.57 9.85 10.63
C TYR A 91 0.27 10.57 11.02
N VAL A 92 -0.72 10.51 10.13
CA VAL A 92 -2.12 10.90 10.37
C VAL A 92 -3.03 9.82 9.81
N VAL A 93 -3.66 9.04 10.68
CA VAL A 93 -4.43 7.84 10.30
C VAL A 93 -5.92 7.92 10.62
N GLU A 94 -6.35 8.84 11.47
CA GLU A 94 -7.76 8.90 11.89
C GLU A 94 -8.55 9.91 11.08
N ARG A 95 -8.20 11.19 11.22
CA ARG A 95 -8.87 12.27 10.49
C ARG A 95 -7.90 13.39 10.21
N TRP A 96 -7.86 13.84 8.95
CA TRP A 96 -7.21 15.09 8.61
C TRP A 96 -7.99 16.28 9.19
N LEU A 97 -7.36 17.06 10.07
CA LEU A 97 -7.92 18.32 10.53
C LEU A 97 -7.54 19.41 9.53
N GLY A 98 -8.52 20.15 9.02
CA GLY A 98 -8.24 21.28 8.15
C GLY A 98 -7.36 22.31 8.86
N GLY A 99 -6.29 22.75 8.20
CA GLY A 99 -5.28 23.62 8.77
C GLY A 99 -4.13 22.88 9.44
N THR A 100 -4.00 21.55 9.27
CA THR A 100 -2.92 20.76 9.89
C THR A 100 -1.54 21.30 9.50
N LEU A 101 -1.35 21.66 8.23
CA LEU A 101 -0.09 22.21 7.73
C LEU A 101 -0.15 23.73 7.61
N THR A 102 -1.24 24.25 7.04
CA THR A 102 -1.36 25.69 6.77
C THR A 102 -1.54 26.55 8.02
N ASN A 103 -2.11 25.99 9.09
CA ASN A 103 -2.28 26.63 10.40
C ASN A 103 -1.56 25.84 11.51
N PHE A 104 -0.31 25.47 11.23
CA PHE A 104 0.49 24.62 12.12
C PHE A 104 0.68 25.20 13.53
N LYS A 105 0.71 26.54 13.67
CA LYS A 105 0.78 27.21 14.99
C LYS A 105 -0.41 26.85 15.89
N THR A 106 -1.62 26.74 15.33
CA THR A 106 -2.82 26.39 16.10
C THR A 106 -2.85 24.90 16.44
N ILE A 107 -2.39 24.06 15.52
CA ILE A 107 -2.26 22.62 15.73
C ILE A 107 -1.25 22.34 16.84
N ARG A 108 -0.10 23.04 16.83
CA ARG A 108 0.88 22.96 17.91
C ARG A 108 0.31 23.36 19.26
N LYS A 109 -0.56 24.37 19.34
CA LYS A 109 -1.25 24.69 20.61
C LYS A 109 -2.12 23.52 21.11
N ARG A 110 -2.75 22.78 20.20
CA ARG A 110 -3.52 21.57 20.56
C ARG A 110 -2.63 20.41 20.98
N ILE A 111 -1.46 20.24 20.37
CA ILE A 111 -0.46 19.27 20.80
C ILE A 111 0.09 19.64 22.18
N ASN A 112 0.39 20.91 22.43
CA ASN A 112 0.82 21.36 23.76
C ASN A 112 -0.27 21.11 24.82
N ARG A 113 -1.55 21.27 24.45
CA ARG A 113 -2.67 20.91 25.33
C ARG A 113 -2.70 19.41 25.65
N LEU A 114 -2.39 18.54 24.68
CA LEU A 114 -2.24 17.11 24.90
C LEU A 114 -1.14 16.84 25.95
N THR A 115 0.06 17.40 25.76
CA THR A 115 1.17 17.26 26.72
C THR A 115 0.82 17.79 28.11
N GLN A 116 0.15 18.95 28.20
CA GLN A 116 -0.32 19.50 29.47
C GLN A 116 -1.26 18.55 30.20
N ILE A 117 -2.17 17.87 29.49
CA ILE A 117 -3.09 16.92 30.13
C ILE A 117 -2.33 15.71 30.69
N GLU A 118 -1.29 15.24 30.01
CA GLU A 118 -0.44 14.16 30.53
C GLU A 118 0.37 14.61 31.74
N ASP A 119 0.90 15.82 31.73
CA ASP A 119 1.64 16.36 32.86
C ASP A 119 0.73 16.54 34.09
N MET A 120 -0.51 17.01 33.88
CA MET A 120 -1.53 17.06 34.94
C MET A 120 -1.87 15.67 35.52
N GLU A 121 -1.87 14.62 34.68
CA GLU A 121 -2.11 13.26 35.13
C GLU A 121 -0.91 12.72 35.93
N LYS A 122 0.33 13.00 35.49
CA LYS A 122 1.57 12.64 36.20
C LYS A 122 1.72 13.35 37.54
N ASP A 123 1.33 14.62 37.60
CA ASP A 123 1.41 15.46 38.80
C ASP A 123 0.29 15.14 39.82
N GLY A 124 -0.62 14.21 39.51
CA GLY A 124 -1.71 13.80 40.40
C GLY A 124 -2.85 14.81 40.52
N VAL A 125 -2.90 15.84 39.66
CA VAL A 125 -3.93 16.91 39.69
C VAL A 125 -5.34 16.33 39.49
N PHE A 126 -5.46 15.20 38.79
CA PHE A 126 -6.76 14.54 38.56
C PHE A 126 -7.42 14.05 39.85
N GLU A 127 -6.66 13.78 40.90
CA GLU A 127 -7.20 13.34 42.20
C GLU A 127 -7.86 14.50 42.96
N LEU A 128 -7.42 15.73 42.70
CA LEU A 128 -7.96 16.95 43.30
C LEU A 128 -9.25 17.44 42.61
N LEU A 129 -9.51 16.96 41.40
CA LEU A 129 -10.62 17.41 40.57
C LEU A 129 -11.89 16.55 40.75
N PRO A 130 -13.08 17.13 40.56
CA PRO A 130 -14.33 16.36 40.52
C PRO A 130 -14.30 15.30 39.42
N LYS A 131 -14.81 14.10 39.71
CA LYS A 131 -14.85 12.98 38.73
C LYS A 131 -15.47 13.35 37.39
N LYS A 132 -16.45 14.27 37.37
CA LYS A 132 -17.09 14.74 36.13
C LYS A 132 -16.11 15.49 35.23
N GLU A 133 -15.24 16.33 35.81
CA GLU A 133 -14.23 17.10 35.08
C GLU A 133 -13.12 16.17 34.59
N VAL A 134 -12.67 15.23 35.42
CA VAL A 134 -11.69 14.21 35.03
C VAL A 134 -12.17 13.42 33.81
N ILE A 135 -13.45 13.03 33.76
CA ILE A 135 -14.02 12.33 32.61
C ILE A 135 -14.01 13.22 31.35
N GLN A 136 -14.30 14.52 31.48
CA GLN A 136 -14.26 15.44 30.34
C GLN A 136 -12.82 15.62 29.82
N ILE A 137 -11.86 15.78 30.72
CA ILE A 137 -10.44 15.90 30.38
C ILE A 137 -9.93 14.62 29.72
N ARG A 138 -10.30 13.44 30.24
CA ARG A 138 -9.96 12.16 29.60
C ARG A 138 -10.55 12.00 28.21
N LYS A 139 -11.80 12.40 27.99
CA LYS A 139 -12.41 12.42 26.65
C LYS A 139 -11.71 13.42 25.71
N GLU A 140 -11.28 14.57 26.24
CA GLU A 140 -10.47 15.53 25.48
C GLU A 140 -9.13 14.90 25.08
N TYR A 141 -8.43 14.26 26.02
CA TYR A 141 -7.18 13.55 25.80
C TYR A 141 -7.32 12.44 24.76
N GLU A 142 -8.27 11.52 24.92
CA GLU A 142 -8.51 10.42 23.97
C GLU A 142 -8.75 10.95 22.55
N LYS A 143 -9.50 12.05 22.41
CA LYS A 143 -9.77 12.66 21.12
C LYS A 143 -8.53 13.34 20.54
N LEU A 144 -7.72 14.01 21.35
CA LEU A 144 -6.49 14.66 20.91
C LEU A 144 -5.44 13.62 20.52
N GLU A 145 -5.20 12.62 21.36
CA GLU A 145 -4.22 11.55 21.12
C GLU A 145 -4.57 10.78 19.85
N LYS A 146 -5.84 10.41 19.69
CA LYS A 146 -6.33 9.71 18.51
C LYS A 146 -6.07 10.47 17.20
N ASN A 147 -6.22 11.80 17.19
CA ASN A 147 -6.08 12.60 15.97
C ASN A 147 -4.68 13.17 15.75
N LEU A 148 -3.96 13.50 16.82
CA LEU A 148 -2.71 14.28 16.79
C LEU A 148 -1.49 13.50 17.27
N GLY A 149 -1.65 12.29 17.83
CA GLY A 149 -0.55 11.51 18.40
C GLY A 149 0.59 11.26 17.41
N GLY A 150 0.27 11.00 16.13
CA GLY A 150 1.27 10.76 15.09
C GLY A 150 2.04 11.99 14.60
N ILE A 151 1.60 13.21 14.94
CA ILE A 151 2.31 14.47 14.64
C ILE A 151 2.78 15.19 15.91
N ARG A 152 2.73 14.51 17.07
CA ARG A 152 3.11 15.06 18.37
C ARG A 152 4.54 15.59 18.40
N GLU A 153 5.48 14.78 17.91
CA GLU A 153 6.91 15.10 17.91
C GLU A 153 7.32 16.03 16.75
N MET A 154 6.36 16.49 15.95
CA MET A 154 6.61 17.31 14.77
C MET A 154 6.94 18.75 15.15
N LYS A 155 8.21 19.13 15.03
CA LYS A 155 8.71 20.50 15.33
C LYS A 155 8.79 21.41 14.12
N LYS A 156 8.80 20.87 12.91
CA LYS A 156 8.80 21.62 11.65
C LYS A 156 7.79 20.97 10.70
N LEU A 157 7.43 21.66 9.63
CA LEU A 157 6.59 21.06 8.60
C LEU A 157 7.33 19.90 7.92
N PRO A 158 6.62 18.86 7.47
CA PRO A 158 7.25 17.76 6.74
C PRO A 158 7.79 18.23 5.40
N ASN A 159 8.87 17.58 4.95
CA ASN A 159 9.49 17.82 3.65
C ASN A 159 8.76 17.10 2.52
N ALA A 160 8.09 15.98 2.83
CA ALA A 160 7.31 15.21 1.87
C ALA A 160 6.11 14.53 2.56
N MET A 161 5.07 14.27 1.77
CA MET A 161 3.88 13.57 2.23
C MET A 161 3.63 12.32 1.41
N ILE A 162 3.35 11.20 2.09
CA ILE A 162 2.93 9.95 1.46
C ILE A 162 1.44 9.75 1.79
N ILE A 163 0.59 9.73 0.77
CA ILE A 163 -0.86 9.74 0.90
C ILE A 163 -1.46 8.47 0.30
N VAL A 164 -2.39 7.86 1.03
CA VAL A 164 -3.25 6.79 0.51
C VAL A 164 -4.62 7.36 0.18
N ASP A 165 -5.11 7.11 -1.04
CA ASP A 165 -6.40 7.60 -1.55
C ASP A 165 -6.50 9.14 -1.61
N PRO A 166 -5.97 9.78 -2.67
CA PRO A 166 -6.06 11.23 -2.89
C PRO A 166 -7.49 11.79 -2.84
N LYS A 167 -8.46 11.01 -3.31
CA LYS A 167 -9.86 11.43 -3.36
C LYS A 167 -10.46 11.59 -1.97
N LYS A 168 -10.03 10.76 -1.02
CA LYS A 168 -10.41 10.90 0.38
C LYS A 168 -9.62 11.99 1.11
N GLU A 169 -8.34 12.16 0.76
CA GLU A 169 -7.42 13.11 1.41
C GLU A 169 -7.25 14.46 0.68
N THR A 170 -8.25 14.90 -0.08
CA THR A 170 -8.21 16.15 -0.86
C THR A 170 -7.83 17.38 -0.04
N SER A 171 -8.23 17.44 1.24
CA SER A 171 -7.88 18.56 2.12
C SER A 171 -6.39 18.59 2.44
N ALA A 172 -5.78 17.44 2.68
CA ALA A 172 -4.34 17.31 2.94
C ALA A 172 -3.53 17.74 1.72
N ILE A 173 -3.93 17.26 0.53
CA ILE A 173 -3.29 17.59 -0.75
C ILE A 173 -3.35 19.10 -1.04
N ARG A 174 -4.52 19.72 -0.84
CA ARG A 174 -4.68 21.17 -1.05
C ARG A 174 -3.79 21.99 -0.13
N GLU A 175 -3.61 21.57 1.11
CA GLU A 175 -2.70 22.22 2.05
C GLU A 175 -1.23 22.02 1.67
N ALA A 176 -0.85 20.78 1.30
CA ALA A 176 0.49 20.45 0.85
C ALA A 176 0.89 21.26 -0.38
N ARG A 177 0.02 21.33 -1.39
CA ARG A 177 0.23 22.11 -2.63
C ARG A 177 0.40 23.60 -2.35
N LYS A 178 -0.39 24.18 -1.44
CA LYS A 178 -0.22 25.59 -1.03
C LYS A 178 1.15 25.87 -0.42
N LEU A 179 1.69 24.91 0.31
CA LEU A 179 3.00 25.01 0.98
C LEU A 179 4.14 24.46 0.12
N LYS A 180 3.86 24.01 -1.11
CA LYS A 180 4.82 23.39 -2.04
C LYS A 180 5.53 22.16 -1.46
N ILE A 181 4.82 21.39 -0.64
CA ILE A 181 5.32 20.12 -0.12
C ILE A 181 5.00 19.04 -1.15
N PRO A 182 6.00 18.29 -1.66
CA PRO A 182 5.78 17.20 -2.62
C PRO A 182 4.92 16.08 -2.05
N VAL A 183 3.97 15.61 -2.85
CA VAL A 183 3.00 14.58 -2.50
C VAL A 183 3.21 13.32 -3.32
N PHE A 184 3.47 12.21 -2.62
CA PHE A 184 3.53 10.86 -3.16
C PHE A 184 2.20 10.16 -2.87
N GLY A 185 1.50 9.70 -3.89
CA GLY A 185 0.13 9.20 -3.73
C GLY A 185 -0.07 7.79 -4.26
N ILE A 186 -0.71 6.94 -3.46
CA ILE A 186 -1.31 5.68 -3.95
C ILE A 186 -2.62 6.02 -4.63
N VAL A 187 -2.67 5.88 -5.96
CA VAL A 187 -3.78 6.33 -6.80
C VAL A 187 -4.48 5.13 -7.43
N ASP A 188 -5.74 4.91 -7.07
CA ASP A 188 -6.60 3.97 -7.76
C ASP A 188 -7.28 4.67 -8.96
N THR A 189 -7.82 3.87 -9.87
CA THR A 189 -8.62 4.22 -11.05
C THR A 189 -9.72 5.26 -10.85
N ASN A 190 -10.22 5.49 -9.63
CA ASN A 190 -11.28 6.45 -9.30
C ASN A 190 -10.77 7.86 -8.90
N CYS A 191 -9.46 8.02 -8.77
CA CYS A 191 -8.77 9.23 -8.33
C CYS A 191 -8.24 10.04 -9.54
N ASP A 192 -7.96 11.32 -9.35
CA ASP A 192 -7.28 12.14 -10.37
C ASP A 192 -5.75 12.02 -10.17
N PRO A 193 -4.98 11.57 -11.17
CA PRO A 193 -3.53 11.50 -11.06
C PRO A 193 -2.89 12.89 -10.92
N ASP A 194 -3.54 13.96 -11.38
CA ASP A 194 -3.00 15.33 -11.31
C ASP A 194 -3.04 15.93 -9.90
N ASP A 195 -3.73 15.29 -8.95
CA ASP A 195 -3.79 15.75 -7.56
C ASP A 195 -2.46 15.54 -6.82
N VAL A 196 -1.65 14.58 -7.25
CA VAL A 196 -0.38 14.20 -6.60
C VAL A 196 0.81 14.45 -7.54
N ASP A 197 1.97 14.74 -6.97
CA ASP A 197 3.18 15.03 -7.75
C ASP A 197 3.83 13.74 -8.26
N TYR A 198 3.82 12.70 -7.41
CA TYR A 198 4.32 11.37 -7.73
C TYR A 198 3.20 10.35 -7.61
N VAL A 199 2.64 9.97 -8.76
CA VAL A 199 1.53 9.02 -8.89
C VAL A 199 2.06 7.60 -8.76
N ILE A 200 1.53 6.81 -7.83
CA ILE A 200 1.78 5.37 -7.71
C ILE A 200 0.47 4.64 -8.00
N PRO A 201 0.26 4.14 -9.23
CA PRO A 201 -0.98 3.45 -9.61
C PRO A 201 -1.10 2.13 -8.85
N ALA A 202 -2.06 2.03 -7.94
CA ALA A 202 -2.20 0.86 -7.07
C ALA A 202 -3.57 0.81 -6.40
N ASN A 203 -3.96 -0.40 -6.01
CA ASN A 203 -5.17 -0.66 -5.22
C ASN A 203 -5.06 -0.06 -3.81
N ASP A 204 -6.00 0.80 -3.46
CA ASP A 204 -6.09 1.45 -2.14
C ASP A 204 -7.12 0.79 -1.20
N ASP A 205 -7.91 -0.17 -1.68
CA ASP A 205 -8.95 -0.88 -0.92
C ASP A 205 -8.43 -2.14 -0.22
N ALA A 206 -7.36 -2.76 -0.73
CA ALA A 206 -6.77 -3.96 -0.15
C ALA A 206 -5.69 -3.63 0.89
N ILE A 207 -5.83 -4.15 2.11
CA ILE A 207 -4.86 -3.97 3.21
C ILE A 207 -3.46 -4.43 2.79
N ARG A 208 -3.37 -5.60 2.13
CA ARG A 208 -2.09 -6.17 1.66
C ARG A 208 -1.41 -5.29 0.62
N SER A 209 -2.18 -4.73 -0.31
CA SER A 209 -1.67 -3.80 -1.34
C SER A 209 -1.10 -2.53 -0.70
N VAL A 210 -1.90 -1.86 0.14
CA VAL A 210 -1.48 -0.61 0.80
C VAL A 210 -0.24 -0.85 1.68
N LYS A 211 -0.22 -1.93 2.45
CA LYS A 211 0.94 -2.28 3.29
C LYS A 211 2.19 -2.51 2.46
N LEU A 212 2.11 -3.27 1.37
CA LEU A 212 3.25 -3.53 0.49
C LEU A 212 3.80 -2.24 -0.13
N ILE A 213 2.94 -1.36 -0.65
CA ILE A 213 3.41 -0.12 -1.28
C ILE A 213 4.02 0.82 -0.25
N LEU A 214 3.38 1.00 0.91
CA LEU A 214 3.91 1.86 1.97
C LEU A 214 5.24 1.34 2.52
N SER A 215 5.38 0.02 2.72
CA SER A 215 6.60 -0.57 3.25
C SER A 215 7.77 -0.45 2.28
N VAL A 216 7.51 -0.60 0.99
CA VAL A 216 8.49 -0.41 -0.09
C VAL A 216 8.97 1.04 -0.15
N LEU A 217 8.07 2.02 -0.10
CA LEU A 217 8.47 3.43 -0.07
C LEU A 217 9.22 3.77 1.22
N ASN A 218 8.79 3.19 2.34
CA ASN A 218 9.43 3.39 3.63
C ASN A 218 10.83 2.77 3.72
N ASN A 219 11.12 1.73 2.92
CA ASN A 219 12.48 1.19 2.84
C ASN A 219 13.49 2.23 2.32
N ALA A 220 13.11 3.13 1.41
CA ALA A 220 13.98 4.22 0.97
C ALA A 220 14.37 5.16 2.13
N ILE A 221 13.41 5.41 3.03
CA ILE A 221 13.63 6.21 4.23
C ILE A 221 14.53 5.43 5.19
N CYS A 222 14.21 4.16 5.46
CA CYS A 222 15.02 3.30 6.32
C CYS A 222 16.46 3.15 5.83
N GLU A 223 16.69 3.11 4.51
CA GLU A 223 18.03 3.07 3.90
C GLU A 223 18.89 4.26 4.32
N ALA A 224 18.33 5.47 4.19
CA ALA A 224 19.04 6.69 4.52
C ALA A 224 19.32 6.83 6.03
N TYR A 225 18.39 6.35 6.86
CA TYR A 225 18.51 6.43 8.33
C TYR A 225 19.14 5.19 8.98
N GLY A 226 19.58 4.19 8.21
CA GLY A 226 20.23 2.97 8.71
C GLY A 226 19.32 2.07 9.56
N LYS A 227 18.04 1.96 9.21
CA LYS A 227 17.02 1.18 9.94
C LYS A 227 16.71 -0.16 9.27
N GLU A 228 15.95 -1.00 9.96
CA GLU A 228 15.52 -2.30 9.45
C GLU A 228 14.76 -2.18 8.12
N MET A 229 15.28 -2.86 7.10
CA MET A 229 14.61 -3.03 5.81
C MET A 229 13.81 -4.31 5.77
N ILE A 230 12.69 -4.25 5.06
CA ILE A 230 11.92 -5.44 4.70
C ILE A 230 12.19 -5.71 3.22
N ASP A 231 12.76 -6.87 2.92
CA ASP A 231 13.11 -7.21 1.56
C ASP A 231 11.88 -7.74 0.79
N TYR A 232 11.56 -7.10 -0.33
CA TYR A 232 10.47 -7.47 -1.23
C TYR A 232 10.99 -7.88 -2.62
N ILE A 233 12.25 -8.31 -2.69
CA ILE A 233 12.87 -8.78 -3.91
C ILE A 233 12.90 -10.31 -3.87
N SER A 234 12.34 -10.95 -4.90
CA SER A 234 12.42 -12.40 -5.05
C SER A 234 13.86 -12.84 -5.30
N GLU A 235 14.25 -14.05 -4.89
CA GLU A 235 15.60 -14.57 -5.16
C GLU A 235 15.91 -14.63 -6.66
N GLU A 236 14.90 -14.88 -7.50
CA GLU A 236 15.04 -14.83 -8.95
C GLU A 236 15.35 -13.44 -9.48
N ASP A 237 14.73 -12.41 -8.91
CA ASP A 237 14.99 -11.02 -9.32
C ASP A 237 16.34 -10.51 -8.80
N LYS A 238 16.76 -10.93 -7.60
CA LYS A 238 18.13 -10.70 -7.10
C LYS A 238 19.16 -11.30 -8.06
N ASN A 239 18.94 -12.55 -8.49
CA ASN A 239 19.82 -13.22 -9.45
C ASN A 239 19.83 -12.53 -10.83
N ARG A 240 18.69 -11.98 -11.28
CA ARG A 240 18.62 -11.19 -12.51
C ARG A 240 19.34 -9.85 -12.40
N GLU A 241 19.28 -9.18 -11.25
CA GLU A 241 20.06 -7.95 -11.01
C GLU A 241 21.56 -8.23 -10.98
N ILE A 242 22.00 -9.27 -10.26
CA ILE A 242 23.40 -9.70 -10.25
C ILE A 242 23.87 -10.05 -11.67
N ALA A 243 23.05 -10.76 -12.45
CA ALA A 243 23.37 -11.06 -13.83
C ALA A 243 23.44 -9.81 -14.73
N LYS A 244 22.55 -8.82 -14.52
CA LYS A 244 22.59 -7.53 -15.24
C LYS A 244 23.80 -6.69 -14.86
N GLU A 245 24.19 -6.68 -13.59
CA GLU A 245 25.39 -5.99 -13.10
C GLU A 245 26.66 -6.63 -13.65
N LYS A 246 26.77 -7.96 -13.62
CA LYS A 246 27.87 -8.69 -14.27
C LYS A 246 27.95 -8.40 -15.77
N ARG A 247 26.82 -8.35 -16.47
CA ARG A 247 26.76 -7.99 -17.90
C ARG A 247 27.12 -6.53 -18.18
N LYS A 248 26.83 -5.61 -17.24
CA LYS A 248 27.26 -4.21 -17.33
C LYS A 248 28.76 -4.08 -17.09
N GLN A 249 29.28 -4.77 -16.07
CA GLN A 249 30.71 -4.81 -15.73
C GLN A 249 31.54 -5.43 -16.88
N GLU A 250 31.09 -6.54 -17.47
CA GLU A 250 31.70 -7.14 -18.67
C GLU A 250 31.69 -6.17 -19.87
N LYS A 251 30.60 -5.41 -20.07
CA LYS A 251 30.53 -4.41 -21.14
C LYS A 251 31.41 -3.17 -20.91
N THR A 252 31.65 -2.78 -19.66
CA THR A 252 32.61 -1.71 -19.33
C THR A 252 34.06 -2.18 -19.49
N LEU A 253 34.38 -3.42 -19.09
CA LEU A 253 35.71 -4.01 -19.27
C LEU A 253 36.08 -4.17 -20.75
N VAL A 254 35.16 -4.64 -21.60
CA VAL A 254 35.38 -4.76 -23.06
C VAL A 254 35.52 -3.39 -23.76
N LYS A 255 35.06 -2.30 -23.13
CA LYS A 255 35.19 -0.95 -23.69
C LYS A 255 36.52 -0.27 -23.31
N GLU A 256 37.16 -0.70 -22.22
CA GLU A 256 38.50 -0.25 -21.81
C GLU A 256 39.62 -0.99 -22.56
N GLU A 257 39.36 -2.19 -23.12
CA GLU A 257 40.35 -2.98 -23.87
C GLU A 257 40.52 -2.62 -25.36
N LYS A 258 39.89 -1.55 -25.87
CA LYS A 258 40.21 -1.04 -27.22
C LYS A 258 41.20 0.13 -27.14
N PRO A 259 42.46 -0.04 -27.59
CA PRO A 259 43.38 1.08 -27.75
C PRO A 259 42.91 1.97 -28.92
N GLU A 260 43.09 3.28 -28.76
CA GLU A 260 43.14 4.24 -29.87
C GLU A 260 44.31 3.88 -30.80
N GLU A 261 44.02 3.42 -32.02
CA GLU A 261 44.97 3.46 -33.12
C GLU A 261 44.54 4.53 -34.15
N THR A 262 45.32 5.60 -34.13
CA THR A 262 45.83 6.41 -35.25
C THR A 262 44.88 6.84 -36.36
N LYS A 263 44.64 8.16 -36.37
CA LYS A 263 44.26 8.95 -37.54
C LYS A 263 45.43 9.00 -38.54
N GLU A 264 45.19 8.54 -39.77
CA GLU A 264 45.88 9.10 -40.95
C GLU A 264 44.86 9.52 -42.00
N VAL A 265 45.15 10.69 -42.58
CA VAL A 265 44.36 11.45 -43.54
C VAL A 265 44.87 11.10 -44.94
N VAL A 266 43.99 10.67 -45.85
CA VAL A 266 44.14 10.98 -47.28
C VAL A 266 42.78 11.33 -47.87
N VAL A 267 42.72 12.53 -48.43
CA VAL A 267 41.64 13.13 -49.22
C VAL A 267 41.76 12.63 -50.67
N GLU A 268 40.67 12.15 -51.27
CA GLU A 268 40.23 12.60 -52.61
C GLU A 268 38.81 12.08 -52.94
N GLU A 269 38.07 12.93 -53.64
CA GLU A 269 36.61 12.95 -53.81
C GLU A 269 36.26 12.63 -55.31
N PRO A 270 35.02 12.80 -55.83
CA PRO A 270 34.09 11.72 -56.16
C PRO A 270 33.71 11.61 -57.65
N LYS A 271 32.95 10.55 -58.03
CA LYS A 271 31.93 10.41 -59.12
C LYS A 271 31.69 8.90 -59.36
N LYS A 272 30.51 8.35 -59.69
CA LYS A 272 29.31 8.81 -60.40
C LYS A 272 28.18 7.78 -60.17
N ALA A 273 26.93 8.26 -60.16
CA ALA A 273 25.70 7.47 -60.16
C ALA A 273 25.45 6.72 -61.48
N ILE A 274 24.86 5.51 -61.43
CA ILE A 274 23.94 4.97 -62.45
C ILE A 274 22.86 4.10 -61.76
N ALA A 275 21.61 4.30 -62.20
CA ALA A 275 20.37 3.70 -61.71
C ALA A 275 19.87 2.53 -62.60
N LYS A 276 18.80 1.86 -62.12
CA LYS A 276 17.87 0.89 -62.77
C LYS A 276 18.41 -0.56 -62.86
N LYS A 277 17.63 -1.63 -62.63
CA LYS A 277 16.20 -1.97 -62.89
C LYS A 277 15.84 -3.20 -61.99
N VAL A 278 14.67 -3.22 -61.31
CA VAL A 278 13.45 -4.02 -61.63
C VAL A 278 13.69 -5.52 -61.83
N GLU A 279 13.14 -6.36 -60.94
CA GLU A 279 12.19 -7.48 -61.21
C GLU A 279 12.07 -8.43 -59.99
N GLU A 280 10.95 -8.31 -59.26
CA GLU A 280 10.18 -9.46 -58.74
C GLU A 280 9.45 -10.09 -59.94
N PRO A 281 9.14 -11.41 -60.00
CA PRO A 281 8.08 -11.99 -59.15
C PRO A 281 8.15 -13.52 -58.87
N LYS A 282 7.43 -13.99 -57.84
CA LYS A 282 6.19 -14.82 -58.01
C LYS A 282 5.69 -15.46 -56.70
N GLU A 283 4.39 -15.26 -56.53
CA GLU A 283 3.47 -15.95 -55.61
C GLU A 283 3.19 -17.42 -56.00
N ALA A 284 2.80 -18.23 -55.01
CA ALA A 284 1.69 -19.20 -55.04
C ALA A 284 1.31 -19.48 -53.57
N LYS A 285 0.15 -19.07 -53.01
CA LYS A 285 -1.24 -19.60 -53.09
C LYS A 285 -1.34 -21.12 -53.04
N VAL A 286 -2.24 -21.81 -52.33
CA VAL A 286 -3.40 -21.59 -51.43
C VAL A 286 -3.78 -23.01 -50.95
N GLU A 287 -4.26 -23.23 -49.72
CA GLU A 287 -5.48 -24.05 -49.49
C GLU A 287 -6.08 -23.95 -48.09
N LYS A 288 -7.42 -23.93 -48.07
CA LYS A 288 -8.36 -23.85 -46.95
C LYS A 288 -8.90 -25.25 -46.65
N VAL A 289 -9.24 -25.52 -45.40
CA VAL A 289 -10.39 -26.40 -45.06
C VAL A 289 -11.17 -25.80 -43.87
N LYS A 290 -12.51 -25.81 -43.99
CA LYS A 290 -13.55 -25.45 -43.01
C LYS A 290 -14.11 -26.71 -42.35
N GLU A 291 -14.60 -26.61 -41.09
CA GLU A 291 -15.93 -27.05 -40.57
C GLU A 291 -15.87 -27.25 -39.03
N THR A 292 -16.53 -26.39 -38.22
CA THR A 292 -17.86 -26.54 -37.57
C THR A 292 -18.00 -27.64 -36.49
N ALA A 293 -18.30 -27.25 -35.24
CA ALA A 293 -19.52 -27.62 -34.47
C ALA A 293 -19.38 -27.39 -32.94
N LYS A 294 -20.42 -26.82 -32.34
CA LYS A 294 -20.86 -26.88 -30.91
C LYS A 294 -22.24 -27.57 -30.91
N PRO A 295 -22.94 -27.87 -29.79
CA PRO A 295 -22.58 -28.00 -28.36
C PRO A 295 -23.19 -29.29 -27.69
N LYS A 296 -22.96 -29.53 -26.39
CA LYS A 296 -23.94 -30.21 -25.49
C LYS A 296 -23.65 -29.99 -24.00
N LYS A 297 -24.72 -29.72 -23.23
CA LYS A 297 -24.83 -29.68 -21.76
C LYS A 297 -25.10 -31.08 -21.20
N ALA A 298 -24.68 -31.38 -19.96
CA ALA A 298 -25.54 -31.85 -18.85
C ALA A 298 -24.77 -32.38 -17.61
N LYS A 299 -25.29 -32.01 -16.42
CA LYS A 299 -25.33 -32.69 -15.09
C LYS A 299 -24.02 -32.93 -14.33
N VAL A 300 -23.79 -32.28 -13.17
CA VAL A 300 -24.32 -32.53 -11.80
C VAL A 300 -23.76 -33.82 -11.20
N GLU A 301 -22.82 -33.67 -10.25
CA GLU A 301 -22.71 -34.56 -9.08
C GLU A 301 -21.98 -33.88 -7.92
N LYS A 302 -22.61 -33.95 -6.75
CA LYS A 302 -22.14 -33.60 -5.41
C LYS A 302 -21.42 -34.82 -4.86
N VAL A 303 -20.23 -34.66 -4.26
CA VAL A 303 -19.73 -35.61 -3.25
C VAL A 303 -19.03 -34.84 -2.14
N GLU A 304 -19.42 -35.22 -0.92
CA GLU A 304 -19.15 -34.65 0.38
C GLU A 304 -17.69 -34.78 0.83
N GLU A 305 -17.26 -33.76 1.56
CA GLU A 305 -16.00 -33.67 2.29
C GLU A 305 -16.14 -34.42 3.63
N THR A 306 -15.35 -35.48 3.83
CA THR A 306 -15.27 -36.22 5.10
C THR A 306 -14.05 -35.76 5.91
N ALA A 307 -14.29 -34.97 6.95
CA ALA A 307 -13.28 -34.59 7.94
C ALA A 307 -13.24 -35.59 9.11
N LYS A 308 -12.03 -36.05 9.46
CA LYS A 308 -11.72 -36.92 10.62
C LYS A 308 -11.82 -36.16 11.97
N PRO A 309 -12.14 -36.85 13.09
CA PRO A 309 -12.37 -36.21 14.39
C PRO A 309 -11.08 -35.93 15.17
N LYS A 310 -11.03 -34.80 15.90
CA LYS A 310 -10.01 -34.52 16.94
C LYS A 310 -10.66 -34.44 18.32
N LYS A 311 -9.99 -35.10 19.28
CA LYS A 311 -10.34 -35.37 20.68
C LYS A 311 -10.65 -34.12 21.52
N ALA A 312 -11.70 -34.22 22.34
CA ALA A 312 -12.14 -33.22 23.30
C ALA A 312 -11.18 -33.06 24.50
N LYS A 313 -10.84 -31.80 24.83
CA LYS A 313 -10.36 -31.39 26.16
C LYS A 313 -11.58 -30.95 26.98
N LYS A 314 -11.71 -31.44 28.21
CA LYS A 314 -12.76 -31.02 29.16
C LYS A 314 -12.50 -29.56 29.55
N GLU A 315 -13.42 -28.66 29.20
CA GLU A 315 -13.41 -27.26 29.65
C GLU A 315 -14.23 -27.13 30.93
N ASP A 316 -13.68 -26.45 31.93
CA ASP A 316 -14.37 -26.17 33.21
C ASP A 316 -15.57 -25.23 32.98
N LEU A 317 -16.77 -25.76 33.13
CA LEU A 317 -18.03 -25.07 32.82
C LEU A 317 -18.31 -23.84 33.71
N SER A 318 -17.64 -23.69 34.84
CA SER A 318 -17.91 -22.66 35.86
C SER A 318 -17.51 -21.24 35.44
N THR A 319 -16.56 -21.10 34.51
CA THR A 319 -16.04 -19.80 34.05
C THR A 319 -16.85 -19.19 32.91
N LEU A 320 -17.73 -19.97 32.27
CA LEU A 320 -18.51 -19.55 31.12
C LEU A 320 -19.64 -18.58 31.51
N THR A 321 -19.94 -17.68 30.58
CA THR A 321 -21.05 -16.73 30.67
C THR A 321 -22.40 -17.44 30.43
N VAL A 322 -23.51 -16.84 30.88
CA VAL A 322 -24.85 -17.44 30.74
C VAL A 322 -25.21 -17.68 29.27
N THR A 323 -24.74 -16.82 28.36
CA THR A 323 -24.95 -16.91 26.92
C THR A 323 -24.23 -18.11 26.31
N GLU A 324 -22.99 -18.37 26.72
CA GLU A 324 -22.20 -19.52 26.25
C GLU A 324 -22.77 -20.84 26.79
N LEU A 325 -23.24 -20.85 28.05
CA LEU A 325 -23.91 -22.02 28.62
C LEU A 325 -25.23 -22.32 27.90
N LYS A 326 -26.01 -21.30 27.51
CA LYS A 326 -27.22 -21.50 26.70
C LYS A 326 -26.92 -22.02 25.30
N ALA A 327 -25.81 -21.60 24.70
CA ALA A 327 -25.37 -22.11 23.40
C ALA A 327 -24.97 -23.59 23.48
N LYS A 328 -24.16 -23.97 24.48
CA LYS A 328 -23.81 -25.38 24.73
C LYS A 328 -25.04 -26.25 25.04
N ALA A 329 -25.99 -25.74 25.82
CA ALA A 329 -27.25 -26.45 26.12
C ALA A 329 -28.14 -26.63 24.87
N LYS A 330 -28.09 -25.68 23.92
CA LYS A 330 -28.78 -25.78 22.64
C LYS A 330 -28.13 -26.83 21.72
N GLU A 331 -26.80 -26.89 21.68
CA GLU A 331 -26.06 -27.91 20.92
C GLU A 331 -26.32 -29.32 21.45
N LEU A 332 -26.49 -29.47 22.77
CA LEU A 332 -26.82 -30.75 23.42
C LEU A 332 -28.32 -31.08 23.45
N GLY A 333 -29.17 -30.22 22.89
CA GLY A 333 -30.61 -30.50 22.75
C GLY A 333 -31.42 -30.45 24.06
N VAL A 334 -30.95 -29.72 25.07
CA VAL A 334 -31.64 -29.63 26.38
C VAL A 334 -32.96 -28.88 26.25
N ALA A 335 -34.09 -29.51 26.54
CA ALA A 335 -35.40 -28.86 26.50
C ALA A 335 -35.52 -27.76 27.58
N GLY A 336 -36.02 -26.59 27.21
CA GLY A 336 -36.23 -25.47 28.15
C GLY A 336 -35.01 -24.59 28.46
N TYR A 337 -33.87 -24.81 27.77
CA TYR A 337 -32.61 -24.07 27.98
C TYR A 337 -32.73 -22.54 27.97
N SER A 338 -33.71 -21.98 27.23
CA SER A 338 -33.88 -20.53 27.09
C SER A 338 -34.34 -19.85 28.39
N LYS A 339 -35.09 -20.56 29.24
CA LYS A 339 -35.66 -20.05 30.50
C LYS A 339 -34.83 -20.39 31.75
N MET A 340 -33.80 -21.22 31.61
CA MET A 340 -32.97 -21.67 32.74
C MET A 340 -32.00 -20.58 33.22
N LYS A 341 -31.78 -20.53 34.54
CA LYS A 341 -30.78 -19.66 35.19
C LYS A 341 -29.39 -20.31 35.08
N LYS A 342 -28.34 -19.53 35.33
CA LYS A 342 -26.93 -19.99 35.22
C LYS A 342 -26.66 -21.26 36.02
N GLU A 343 -27.18 -21.33 37.24
CA GLU A 343 -26.99 -22.46 38.15
C GLU A 343 -27.62 -23.75 37.63
N ASP A 344 -28.81 -23.67 37.03
CA ASP A 344 -29.50 -24.82 36.45
C ASP A 344 -28.81 -25.29 35.17
N LEU A 345 -28.35 -24.35 34.33
CA LEU A 345 -27.55 -24.68 33.14
C LEU A 345 -26.25 -25.39 33.51
N LEU A 346 -25.56 -24.97 34.58
CA LEU A 346 -24.35 -25.63 35.07
C LEU A 346 -24.62 -27.05 35.60
N LYS A 347 -25.79 -27.30 36.18
CA LYS A 347 -26.17 -28.64 36.65
C LYS A 347 -26.51 -29.59 35.51
N VAL A 348 -27.14 -29.09 34.45
CA VAL A 348 -27.52 -29.89 33.28
C VAL A 348 -26.33 -30.14 32.33
N LEU A 349 -25.34 -29.26 32.34
CA LEU A 349 -24.16 -29.36 31.46
C LEU A 349 -22.95 -30.05 32.10
N LYS A 350 -22.94 -30.26 33.42
CA LYS A 350 -21.98 -31.13 34.11
C LYS A 350 -22.30 -32.59 33.82
#